data_AF-A0A829YGQ2-F1
#
_entry.id   AF-A0A829YGQ2-F1
#
_cell.length_a   1.000
_cell.length_b   1.000
_cell.length_c   1.000
_cell.angle_alpha   90.00
_cell.angle_beta   90.00
_cell.angle_gamma   90.00
#
_symmetry.space_group_name_H-M   'P 1'
#
loop_
_entity.id
_entity.type
_entity.pdbx_description
1 polymer ?
#
loop_
_entity_poly.entity_id
_entity_poly.type
_entity_poly.pdbx_seq_one_letter_code
_entity_poly.pdbx_strand_id
1 'polypeptide(L)'
;MTVVKPNDPDTYGELARRLRDDANDSVLSEYRSCFEQARDSARQRLHEPLPADEFRSQQALAQCTDLSIEVLNAVHATLREG
;
A
#
# COMPACT_ATOMS: atom_id res chain seq x y z
N MET A 1 -13.43 17.37 -21.36
CA MET A 1 -12.44 17.37 -20.26
C MET A 1 -13.21 17.03 -19.00
N THR A 2 -13.21 15.76 -18.59
CA THR A 2 -13.96 15.31 -17.42
C THR A 2 -13.27 15.87 -16.20
N VAL A 3 -14.00 16.68 -15.41
CA VAL A 3 -13.51 17.21 -14.14
C VAL A 3 -13.44 16.02 -13.18
N VAL A 4 -12.27 15.44 -13.06
CA VAL A 4 -11.98 14.42 -12.05
C VAL A 4 -12.00 15.14 -10.70
N LYS A 5 -13.03 14.88 -9.89
CA LYS A 5 -13.08 15.42 -8.53
C LYS A 5 -12.08 14.60 -7.70
N PRO A 6 -11.12 15.23 -7.01
CA PRO A 6 -10.10 14.51 -6.23
C PRO A 6 -10.68 13.71 -5.04
N ASN A 7 -11.97 13.87 -4.74
CA ASN A 7 -12.65 13.13 -3.67
C ASN A 7 -13.57 12.03 -4.23
N ASP A 8 -13.60 11.82 -5.55
CA ASP A 8 -14.41 10.78 -6.17
C ASP A 8 -13.65 9.44 -6.09
N PRO A 9 -14.12 8.46 -5.29
CA PRO A 9 -13.46 7.16 -5.15
C PRO A 9 -13.36 6.39 -6.48
N ASP A 10 -14.22 6.68 -7.46
CA ASP A 10 -14.15 6.06 -8.79
C ASP A 10 -12.89 6.47 -9.56
N THR A 11 -12.28 7.60 -9.21
CA THR A 11 -10.97 8.05 -9.73
C THR A 11 -9.84 7.11 -9.30
N TYR A 12 -9.95 6.55 -8.11
CA TYR A 12 -8.90 5.76 -7.46
C TYR A 12 -9.20 4.25 -7.50
N GLY A 13 -10.29 3.85 -8.14
CA GLY A 13 -10.66 2.46 -8.41
C GLY A 13 -11.26 1.71 -7.23
N GLU A 14 -11.33 0.38 -7.36
CA GLU A 14 -12.02 -0.50 -6.42
C GLU A 14 -11.48 -0.41 -4.98
N LEU A 15 -10.16 -0.31 -4.82
CA LEU A 15 -9.54 -0.19 -3.49
C LEU A 15 -10.04 1.06 -2.76
N ALA A 16 -10.14 2.18 -3.46
CA ALA A 16 -10.62 3.42 -2.87
C ALA A 16 -12.10 3.38 -2.50
N ARG A 17 -12.93 2.73 -3.32
CA ARG A 17 -14.34 2.47 -2.94
C ARG A 17 -14.42 1.67 -1.65
N ARG A 18 -13.66 0.57 -1.57
CA ARG A 18 -13.60 -0.25 -0.36
C ARG A 18 -13.10 0.52 0.87
N LEU A 19 -12.08 1.37 0.72
CA LEU A 19 -11.56 2.19 1.81
C LEU A 19 -12.53 3.28 2.27
N ARG A 20 -13.32 3.85 1.35
CA ARG A 20 -14.34 4.85 1.68
C ARG A 20 -15.52 4.24 2.43
N ASP A 21 -15.98 3.08 1.99
CA ASP A 21 -17.14 2.40 2.56
C ASP A 21 -16.78 1.68 3.89
N ASP A 22 -15.49 1.58 4.20
CA ASP A 22 -14.96 0.97 5.41
C ASP A 22 -15.01 1.92 6.62
N ALA A 23 -16.17 1.94 7.28
CA ALA A 23 -16.40 2.76 8.47
C ALA A 23 -15.46 2.46 9.65
N ASN A 24 -14.86 1.26 9.70
CA ASN A 24 -14.06 0.78 10.83
C ASN A 24 -12.56 0.70 10.53
N ASP A 25 -12.10 1.20 9.38
CA ASP A 25 -10.70 1.09 8.94
C ASP A 25 -10.16 -0.36 8.89
N SER A 26 -11.07 -1.34 8.76
CA SER A 26 -10.77 -2.77 8.70
C SER A 26 -10.01 -3.16 7.43
N VAL A 27 -10.45 -2.65 6.28
CA VAL A 27 -9.81 -2.83 4.97
C VAL A 27 -8.45 -2.13 4.98
N LEU A 28 -8.37 -0.91 5.51
CA LEU A 28 -7.10 -0.20 5.65
C LEU A 28 -6.09 -1.03 6.47
N SER A 29 -6.53 -1.52 7.63
CA SER A 29 -5.71 -2.32 8.53
C SER A 29 -5.26 -3.64 7.90
N GLU A 30 -6.15 -4.33 7.19
CA GLU A 30 -5.84 -5.59 6.48
C GLU A 30 -4.74 -5.38 5.43
N TYR A 31 -4.93 -4.43 4.51
CA TYR A 31 -3.94 -4.15 3.45
C TYR A 31 -2.61 -3.67 4.03
N ARG A 32 -2.66 -2.79 5.04
CA ARG A 32 -1.46 -2.30 5.72
C ARG A 32 -0.70 -3.44 6.39
N SER A 33 -1.39 -4.31 7.12
CA SER A 33 -0.78 -5.48 7.77
C SER A 33 -0.13 -6.42 6.76
N CYS A 34 -0.79 -6.67 5.61
CA CYS A 34 -0.20 -7.48 4.54
C CYS A 34 1.10 -6.86 3.99
N PHE A 35 1.12 -5.56 3.72
CA PHE A 35 2.33 -4.90 3.22
C PHE A 35 3.45 -4.83 4.26
N GLU A 36 3.11 -4.59 5.53
CA GLU A 36 4.07 -4.59 6.65
C GLU A 36 4.69 -5.98 6.83
N GLN A 37 3.88 -7.05 6.81
CA GLN A 37 4.39 -8.42 6.88
C GLN A 37 5.31 -8.77 5.70
N ALA A 38 4.93 -8.38 4.48
CA ALA A 38 5.74 -8.62 3.29
C ALA A 38 7.07 -7.84 3.33
N ARG A 39 7.03 -6.57 3.77
CA ARG A 39 8.22 -5.75 3.99
C ARG A 39 9.14 -6.37 5.02
N ASP A 40 8.60 -6.74 6.18
CA ASP A 40 9.39 -7.25 7.29
C ASP A 40 10.02 -8.61 6.94
N SER A 41 9.28 -9.46 6.22
CA SER A 41 9.79 -10.71 5.66
C SER A 41 10.93 -10.47 4.65
N ALA A 42 10.77 -9.49 3.75
CA ALA A 42 11.80 -9.14 2.78
C ALA A 42 13.06 -8.59 3.46
N ARG A 43 12.90 -7.71 4.46
CA ARG A 43 14.00 -7.16 5.25
C ARG A 43 14.72 -8.23 6.06
N GLN A 44 13.98 -9.17 6.67
CA GLN A 44 14.58 -10.31 7.38
C GLN A 44 15.48 -11.12 6.45
N ARG A 45 15.02 -11.40 5.23
CA ARG A 45 15.76 -12.16 4.22
C ARG A 45 17.05 -11.47 3.80
N LEU A 46 17.09 -10.13 3.76
CA LEU A 46 18.28 -9.35 3.44
C LEU A 46 19.41 -9.48 4.47
N HIS A 47 19.13 -10.00 5.68
CA HIS A 47 20.15 -10.31 6.68
C HIS A 47 20.81 -11.67 6.47
N GLU A 48 20.32 -12.48 5.54
CA GLU A 48 20.89 -13.78 5.17
C GLU A 48 21.89 -13.63 4.01
N PRO A 49 22.88 -14.54 3.88
CA PRO A 49 23.74 -14.58 2.72
C PRO A 49 22.94 -15.00 1.47
N LEU A 50 22.55 -14.02 0.67
CA LEU A 50 21.76 -14.21 -0.56
C LEU A 50 22.62 -14.05 -1.82
N PRO A 51 22.30 -14.78 -2.91
CA PRO A 51 22.78 -14.45 -4.25
C PRO A 51 22.41 -13.01 -4.64
N ALA A 52 23.23 -12.38 -5.47
CA ALA A 52 23.06 -10.96 -5.83
C ALA A 52 21.71 -10.62 -6.50
N ASP A 53 21.12 -11.55 -7.24
CA ASP A 53 19.80 -11.37 -7.87
C ASP A 53 18.66 -11.48 -6.86
N GLU A 54 18.77 -12.40 -5.91
CA GLU A 54 17.81 -12.55 -4.82
C GLU A 54 17.86 -11.35 -3.87
N PHE A 55 19.06 -10.88 -3.52
CA PHE A 55 19.24 -9.67 -2.71
C PHE A 55 18.54 -8.47 -3.35
N ARG A 56 18.78 -8.23 -4.66
CA ARG A 56 18.12 -7.13 -5.39
C ARG A 56 16.60 -7.28 -5.42
N SER A 57 16.10 -8.51 -5.58
CA SER A 57 14.67 -8.78 -5.58
C SER A 57 14.03 -8.49 -4.21
N GLN A 58 14.69 -8.90 -3.12
CA GLN A 58 14.21 -8.62 -1.76
C GLN A 58 14.28 -7.13 -1.42
N GLN A 59 15.33 -6.43 -1.87
CA GLN A 59 15.45 -4.99 -1.71
C GLN A 59 14.34 -4.24 -2.45
N ALA A 60 14.07 -4.61 -3.71
CA ALA A 60 12.97 -4.04 -4.48
C ALA A 60 11.61 -4.31 -3.83
N LEU A 61 11.39 -5.53 -3.33
CA LEU A 61 10.16 -5.89 -2.64
C LEU A 61 9.94 -5.02 -1.40
N ALA A 62 10.96 -4.85 -0.55
CA ALA A 62 10.87 -4.01 0.65
C ALA A 62 10.59 -2.53 0.32
N GLN A 63 11.19 -2.00 -0.74
CA GLN A 63 10.95 -0.61 -1.19
C GLN A 63 9.54 -0.44 -1.76
N CYS A 64 9.08 -1.38 -2.59
CA CYS A 64 7.76 -1.34 -3.19
C CYS A 64 6.65 -1.46 -2.13
N THR A 65 6.84 -2.27 -1.09
CA THR A 65 5.87 -2.39 0.00
C THR A 65 5.80 -1.12 0.86
N ASP A 66 6.94 -0.46 1.15
CA ASP A 66 6.95 0.85 1.81
C ASP A 66 6.16 1.90 1.00
N LEU A 67 6.42 2.01 -0.31
CA LEU A 67 5.67 2.91 -1.20
C LEU A 67 4.18 2.57 -1.27
N SER A 68 3.83 1.28 -1.27
CA SER A 68 2.43 0.85 -1.30
C SER A 68 1.68 1.26 -0.04
N ILE A 69 2.33 1.21 1.13
CA ILE A 69 1.77 1.71 2.39
C ILE A 69 1.55 3.23 2.34
N GLU A 70 2.52 3.98 1.79
CA GLU A 70 2.38 5.43 1.63
C GLU A 70 1.20 5.80 0.73
N VAL A 71 1.07 5.15 -0.43
CA VAL A 71 -0.06 5.35 -1.36
C VAL A 71 -1.38 5.01 -0.69
N LEU A 72 -1.44 3.88 0.02
CA LEU A 72 -2.63 3.45 0.74
C LEU A 72 -3.09 4.50 1.77
N ASN A 73 -2.16 5.02 2.57
CA ASN A 73 -2.44 6.05 3.57
C ASN A 73 -2.87 7.38 2.91
N ALA A 74 -2.24 7.76 1.79
CA ALA A 74 -2.58 8.99 1.07
C ALA A 74 -4.00 8.93 0.45
N VAL A 75 -4.36 7.78 -0.14
CA VAL A 75 -5.72 7.55 -0.67
C VAL A 75 -6.74 7.61 0.46
N HIS A 76 -6.48 6.93 1.58
CA HIS A 76 -7.39 6.95 2.74
C HIS A 76 -7.58 8.36 3.33
N ALA A 77 -6.50 9.12 3.50
CA ALA A 77 -6.57 10.50 3.99
C ALA A 77 -7.41 11.38 3.04
N THR A 78 -7.18 11.28 1.73
CA THR A 78 -7.93 12.03 0.71
C THR A 78 -9.43 11.70 0.76
N LEU A 79 -9.79 10.43 0.96
CA LEU A 79 -11.18 9.99 1.05
C LEU A 79 -11.89 10.44 2.34
N ARG A 80 -11.16 10.69 3.43
CA ARG A 80 -11.72 11.14 4.72
C ARG A 80 -11.84 12.64 4.88
N GLU A 81 -10.96 13.40 4.22
CA GLU A 81 -11.01 14.87 4.21
C GLU A 81 -12.05 15.42 3.23
N GLY A 82 -12.61 14.55 2.38
CA GLY A 82 -13.41 14.92 1.20
C GLY A 82 -14.92 14.93 1.32
#